data_AF-A0A7Y3CR36-F1
#
_entry.id   AF-A0A7Y3CR36-F1
#
_cell.length_a   1.000
_cell.length_b   1.000
_cell.length_c   1.000
_cell.angle_alpha   90.00
_cell.angle_beta   90.00
_cell.angle_gamma   90.00
#
_symmetry.space_group_name_H-M   'P 1'
#
loop_
_entity.id
_entity.type
_entity.pdbx_description
1 polymer ?
#
loop_
_entity_poly.entity_id
_entity_poly.type
_entity_poly.pdbx_seq_one_letter_code
_entity_poly.pdbx_strand_id
1 'polypeptide(L)'
;MARFATDDHYEPLRIGLLAIADHLISQGWNAEVLVDDNRLVDRAAAVRAGVGWWGKSSMVLAPKYGPWILLGSVVTDAPLAVDTPMERSCGSCVACIPACPTGAIIAPGVIDARLCLAAILQAPGPIPVELRRAVGDRVYGCDDCLDACPPGERWLAGSTIDRGTPSLIEILKASDEELLTVYDHFYVPKRDPNYLRRNALVALGNNGGADALEAARTYLDHDSGMLREHASWAIAEIEARC
;
A
#
# COMPACT_ATOMS: atom_id res chain seq x y z
N MET A 1 -1.95 9.43 0.01
CA MET A 1 -1.49 8.16 0.60
C MET A 1 -2.65 7.18 0.65
N ALA A 2 -2.37 5.90 0.45
CA ALA A 2 -3.36 4.85 0.61
C ALA A 2 -3.86 4.75 2.05
N ARG A 3 -5.11 4.28 2.24
CA ARG A 3 -5.79 4.20 3.55
C ARG A 3 -5.02 3.37 4.57
N PHE A 4 -4.42 2.27 4.15
CA PHE A 4 -3.65 1.40 5.04
C PHE A 4 -2.37 2.05 5.60
N ALA A 5 -1.91 3.15 4.98
CA ALA A 5 -0.67 3.81 5.34
C ALA A 5 -0.88 5.10 6.12
N THR A 6 -2.12 5.46 6.50
CA THR A 6 -2.37 6.72 7.22
C THR A 6 -2.08 6.64 8.72
N ASP A 7 -1.97 5.44 9.27
CA ASP A 7 -1.71 5.15 10.69
C ASP A 7 -1.18 3.71 10.84
N ASP A 8 -0.73 3.31 12.03
CA ASP A 8 -0.41 1.90 12.34
C ASP A 8 -1.68 1.08 12.57
N HIS A 9 -2.44 0.86 11.49
CA HIS A 9 -3.65 0.04 11.53
C HIS A 9 -3.37 -1.43 11.90
N TYR A 10 -2.11 -1.86 11.88
CA TYR A 10 -1.72 -3.22 12.25
C TYR A 10 -1.59 -3.41 13.76
N GLU A 11 -1.42 -2.35 14.57
CA GLU A 11 -1.30 -2.49 16.03
C GLU A 11 -2.49 -3.25 16.66
N PRO A 12 -3.76 -2.89 16.41
CA PRO A 12 -4.90 -3.62 16.96
C PRO A 12 -4.95 -5.09 16.51
N LEU A 13 -4.53 -5.36 15.27
CA LEU A 13 -4.46 -6.72 14.73
C LEU A 13 -3.40 -7.54 15.49
N ARG A 14 -2.20 -6.98 15.71
CA ARG A 14 -1.13 -7.64 16.47
C ARG A 14 -1.59 -7.95 17.90
N ILE A 15 -2.24 -7.00 18.58
CA ILE A 15 -2.79 -7.20 19.93
C ILE A 15 -3.77 -8.39 19.96
N GLY A 16 -4.71 -8.44 19.01
CA GLY A 16 -5.67 -9.54 18.93
C GLY A 16 -5.03 -10.90 18.65
N LEU A 17 -4.06 -10.95 17.74
CA LEU A 17 -3.34 -12.19 17.41
C LEU A 17 -2.47 -12.68 18.57
N LEU A 18 -1.80 -11.77 19.30
CA LEU A 18 -1.01 -12.10 20.49
C LEU A 18 -1.89 -12.70 21.59
N ALA A 19 -3.07 -12.15 21.84
CA ALA A 19 -4.00 -12.72 22.81
C ALA A 19 -4.43 -14.17 22.46
N ILE A 20 -4.60 -14.47 21.17
CA ILE A 20 -4.89 -15.84 20.69
C ILE A 20 -3.68 -16.74 20.90
N ALA A 21 -2.48 -16.29 20.52
CA ALA A 21 -1.25 -17.05 20.69
C ALA A 21 -0.97 -17.36 22.17
N ASP A 22 -1.09 -16.37 23.06
CA ASP A 22 -0.91 -16.52 24.50
C ASP A 22 -1.89 -17.53 25.10
N HIS A 23 -3.14 -17.52 24.62
CA HIS A 23 -4.13 -18.50 25.05
C HIS A 23 -3.74 -19.94 24.66
N LEU A 24 -3.28 -20.16 23.43
CA LEU A 24 -2.81 -21.47 22.96
C LEU A 24 -1.56 -21.94 23.73
N ILE A 25 -0.62 -21.02 23.97
CA ILE A 25 0.60 -21.27 24.76
C ILE A 25 0.24 -21.66 26.20
N SER A 26 -0.74 -20.99 26.82
CA SER A 26 -1.20 -21.33 28.17
C SER A 26 -1.80 -22.74 28.28
N GLN A 27 -2.25 -23.31 27.16
CA GLN A 27 -2.75 -24.69 27.07
C GLN A 27 -1.66 -25.72 26.73
N GLY A 28 -0.41 -25.29 26.54
CA GLY A 28 0.73 -26.17 26.26
C GLY A 28 1.03 -26.40 24.78
N TRP A 29 0.45 -25.61 23.88
CA TRP A 29 0.73 -25.65 22.43
C TRP A 29 1.80 -24.64 22.04
N ASN A 30 2.49 -24.90 20.92
CA ASN A 30 3.34 -23.90 20.29
C ASN A 30 2.48 -22.94 19.46
N ALA A 31 2.72 -21.64 19.54
CA ALA A 31 2.03 -20.65 18.72
C ALA A 31 2.97 -19.48 18.34
N GLU A 32 2.86 -18.99 17.10
CA GLU A 32 3.61 -17.84 16.59
C GLU A 32 2.68 -16.91 15.79
N VAL A 33 2.76 -15.61 16.04
CA VAL A 33 2.03 -14.58 15.29
C VAL A 33 2.83 -14.20 14.04
N LEU A 34 2.20 -14.29 12.87
CA LEU A 34 2.74 -13.86 11.58
C LEU A 34 1.83 -12.79 10.97
N VAL A 35 2.40 -11.64 10.60
CA VAL A 35 1.69 -10.50 10.00
C VAL A 35 2.60 -9.87 8.96
N ASP A 36 2.21 -9.89 7.67
CA ASP A 36 3.03 -9.42 6.55
C ASP A 36 4.45 -10.05 6.56
N ASP A 37 4.53 -11.32 6.95
CA ASP A 37 5.78 -12.08 7.11
C ASP A 37 6.06 -12.92 5.85
N ASN A 38 7.30 -12.86 5.35
CA ASN A 38 7.72 -13.57 4.14
C ASN A 38 7.60 -15.09 4.19
N ARG A 39 7.41 -15.69 5.38
CA ARG A 39 7.24 -17.14 5.57
C ARG A 39 5.83 -17.61 5.22
N LEU A 40 4.85 -16.72 5.11
CA LEU A 40 3.46 -17.06 4.86
C LEU A 40 2.81 -16.12 3.83
N VAL A 41 2.01 -16.69 2.93
CA VAL A 41 1.15 -15.89 2.06
C VAL A 41 -0.18 -15.65 2.77
N ASP A 42 -0.29 -14.55 3.52
CA ASP A 42 -1.45 -14.23 4.37
C ASP A 42 -2.78 -14.33 3.63
N ARG A 43 -2.83 -13.84 2.39
CA ARG A 43 -4.04 -13.91 1.55
C ARG A 43 -4.46 -15.36 1.26
N ALA A 44 -3.51 -16.24 1.01
CA ALA A 44 -3.80 -17.66 0.75
C ALA A 44 -4.24 -18.38 2.03
N ALA A 45 -3.63 -18.06 3.18
CA ALA A 45 -4.06 -18.56 4.48
C ALA A 45 -5.51 -18.14 4.79
N ALA A 46 -5.83 -16.85 4.63
CA ALA A 46 -7.16 -16.31 4.87
C ALA A 46 -8.25 -16.98 3.99
N VAL A 47 -7.97 -17.20 2.70
CA VAL A 47 -8.92 -17.89 1.81
C VAL A 47 -9.11 -19.35 2.21
N ARG A 48 -8.02 -20.05 2.57
CA ARG A 48 -8.11 -21.45 3.04
C ARG A 48 -8.90 -21.58 4.33
N ALA A 49 -8.79 -20.59 5.22
CA ALA A 49 -9.51 -20.51 6.49
C ALA A 49 -10.95 -19.98 6.36
N GLY A 50 -11.44 -19.73 5.14
CA GLY A 50 -12.82 -19.27 4.92
C GLY A 50 -13.09 -17.82 5.34
N VAL A 51 -12.05 -17.01 5.63
CA VAL A 51 -12.18 -15.58 5.98
C VAL A 51 -12.77 -14.77 4.81
N GLY A 52 -12.43 -15.16 3.58
CA GLY A 52 -12.87 -14.50 2.37
C GLY A 52 -12.60 -15.31 1.12
N TRP A 53 -12.76 -14.67 -0.04
CA TRP A 53 -12.50 -15.28 -1.35
C TRP A 53 -11.56 -14.40 -2.18
N TRP A 54 -10.96 -14.99 -3.22
CA TRP A 54 -10.07 -14.26 -4.13
C TRP A 54 -10.83 -13.28 -5.02
N GLY A 55 -10.41 -12.01 -4.99
CA GLY A 55 -10.83 -10.98 -5.94
C GLY A 55 -9.99 -10.98 -7.21
N LYS A 56 -10.53 -10.45 -8.32
CA LYS A 56 -9.77 -10.25 -9.57
C LYS A 56 -8.62 -9.25 -9.43
N SER A 57 -8.62 -8.41 -8.38
CA SER A 57 -7.51 -7.54 -8.00
C SER A 57 -6.41 -8.25 -7.20
N SER A 58 -6.49 -9.58 -7.04
CA SER A 58 -5.63 -10.39 -6.15
C SER A 58 -5.79 -10.09 -4.64
N MET A 59 -6.74 -9.24 -4.25
CA MET A 59 -7.10 -9.01 -2.84
C MET A 59 -8.02 -10.11 -2.32
N VAL A 60 -7.97 -10.38 -1.01
CA VAL A 60 -9.00 -11.17 -0.32
C VAL A 60 -10.20 -10.27 -0.10
N LEU A 61 -11.38 -10.78 -0.44
CA LEU A 61 -12.65 -10.11 -0.24
C LEU A 61 -13.39 -10.79 0.91
N ALA A 62 -13.70 -10.03 1.96
CA ALA A 62 -14.51 -10.51 3.08
C ALA A 62 -15.96 -10.02 2.98
N PRO A 63 -16.94 -10.79 3.48
CA PRO A 63 -18.32 -10.32 3.60
C PRO A 63 -18.38 -9.00 4.38
N LYS A 64 -19.19 -8.04 3.92
CA LYS A 64 -19.39 -6.70 4.50
C LYS A 64 -18.20 -5.73 4.39
N TYR A 65 -16.96 -6.23 4.41
CA TYR A 65 -15.76 -5.40 4.38
C TYR A 65 -15.15 -5.27 2.97
N GLY A 66 -15.43 -6.22 2.08
CA GLY A 66 -14.80 -6.26 0.76
C GLY A 66 -13.29 -6.42 0.90
N PRO A 67 -12.46 -5.66 0.15
CA PRO A 67 -11.01 -5.73 0.26
C PRO A 67 -10.44 -4.95 1.44
N TRP A 68 -11.27 -4.26 2.23
CA TRP A 68 -10.85 -3.36 3.32
C TRP A 68 -10.63 -4.11 4.63
N ILE A 69 -9.71 -5.07 4.59
CA ILE A 69 -9.33 -5.88 5.74
C ILE A 69 -7.80 -5.95 5.83
N LEU A 70 -7.29 -6.02 7.06
CA LEU A 70 -5.94 -6.46 7.33
C LEU A 70 -5.95 -7.96 7.63
N LEU A 71 -4.84 -8.62 7.32
CA LEU A 71 -4.68 -10.06 7.52
C LEU A 71 -3.49 -10.32 8.41
N GLY A 72 -3.61 -11.35 9.22
CA GLY A 72 -2.55 -11.90 10.03
C GLY A 72 -2.96 -13.28 10.51
N SER A 73 -1.98 -14.07 10.92
CA SER A 73 -2.14 -15.48 11.23
C SER A 73 -1.50 -15.82 12.57
N VAL A 74 -2.10 -16.76 13.29
CA VAL A 74 -1.43 -17.48 14.38
C VAL A 74 -1.14 -18.88 13.87
N VAL A 75 0.14 -19.22 13.73
CA VAL A 75 0.59 -20.56 13.35
C VAL A 75 0.79 -21.38 14.61
N THR A 76 0.19 -22.57 14.70
CA THR A 76 0.21 -23.40 15.91
C THR A 76 0.23 -24.90 15.59
N ASP A 77 0.69 -25.71 16.54
CA ASP A 77 0.58 -27.17 16.51
C ASP A 77 -0.66 -27.71 17.24
N ALA A 78 -1.51 -26.82 17.77
CA ALA A 78 -2.78 -27.20 18.37
C ALA A 78 -3.70 -27.93 17.38
N PRO A 79 -4.38 -29.02 17.78
CA PRO A 79 -5.29 -29.78 16.94
C PRO A 79 -6.64 -29.06 16.83
N LEU A 80 -6.70 -28.04 15.96
CA LEU A 80 -7.92 -27.26 15.71
C LEU A 80 -8.76 -27.89 14.59
N ALA A 81 -10.08 -27.70 14.68
CA ALA A 81 -10.97 -28.01 13.57
C ALA A 81 -10.65 -27.09 12.39
N VAL A 82 -10.65 -27.66 11.18
CA VAL A 82 -10.34 -26.92 9.95
C VAL A 82 -11.61 -26.41 9.31
N ASP A 83 -11.65 -25.12 9.03
CA ASP A 83 -12.74 -24.49 8.28
C ASP A 83 -12.65 -24.80 6.77
N THR A 84 -13.76 -24.59 6.05
CA THR A 84 -13.83 -24.75 4.60
C THR A 84 -13.69 -23.39 3.89
N PRO A 85 -13.01 -23.33 2.74
CA PRO A 85 -12.97 -22.12 1.92
C PRO A 85 -14.37 -21.62 1.54
N MET A 86 -14.53 -20.30 1.47
CA MET A 86 -15.81 -19.68 1.10
C MET A 86 -16.08 -19.86 -0.41
N GLU A 87 -17.24 -20.41 -0.77
CA GLU A 87 -17.67 -20.55 -2.16
C GLU A 87 -18.24 -19.22 -2.70
N ARG A 88 -17.34 -18.29 -3.03
CA ARG A 88 -17.68 -17.01 -3.65
C ARG A 88 -16.68 -16.61 -4.73
N SER A 89 -17.14 -15.80 -5.68
CA SER A 89 -16.29 -15.23 -6.72
C SER A 89 -16.77 -13.84 -7.12
N CYS A 90 -15.96 -13.13 -7.90
CA CYS A 90 -16.36 -11.86 -8.52
C CYS A 90 -17.41 -12.04 -9.64
N GLY A 91 -17.71 -13.27 -10.09
CA GLY A 91 -18.55 -13.51 -11.26
C GLY A 91 -18.06 -12.75 -12.50
N SER A 92 -18.99 -12.08 -13.18
CA SER A 92 -18.71 -11.25 -14.37
C SER A 92 -18.11 -9.87 -14.05
N CYS A 93 -18.06 -9.44 -12.78
CA CYS A 93 -17.53 -8.13 -12.40
C CYS A 93 -16.06 -7.98 -12.83
N VAL A 94 -15.72 -6.84 -13.45
CA VAL A 94 -14.36 -6.49 -13.86
C VAL A 94 -13.91 -5.12 -13.37
N ALA A 95 -14.67 -4.48 -12.46
CA ALA A 95 -14.50 -3.06 -12.11
C ALA A 95 -13.08 -2.64 -11.70
N CYS A 96 -12.35 -3.51 -11.00
CA CYS A 96 -10.98 -3.22 -10.58
C CYS A 96 -9.96 -3.17 -11.74
N ILE A 97 -10.21 -3.88 -12.84
CA ILE A 97 -9.29 -3.99 -13.98
C ILE A 97 -9.14 -2.64 -14.71
N PRO A 98 -10.21 -1.99 -15.22
CA PRO A 98 -10.10 -0.69 -15.87
C PRO A 98 -9.81 0.44 -14.87
N ALA A 99 -10.05 0.23 -13.57
CA ALA A 99 -9.71 1.21 -12.55
C ALA A 99 -8.20 1.26 -12.24
N CYS A 100 -7.41 0.25 -12.64
CA CYS A 100 -5.98 0.24 -12.40
C CYS A 100 -5.27 1.25 -13.32
N PRO A 101 -4.61 2.29 -12.77
CA PRO A 101 -4.06 3.40 -13.58
C PRO A 101 -2.98 2.99 -14.58
N THR A 102 -2.31 1.86 -14.32
CA THR A 102 -1.15 1.38 -15.08
C THR A 102 -1.43 0.06 -15.80
N GLY A 103 -2.65 -0.48 -15.71
CA GLY A 103 -2.98 -1.79 -16.26
C GLY A 103 -2.22 -2.95 -15.58
N ALA A 104 -1.83 -2.79 -14.31
CA ALA A 104 -1.08 -3.81 -13.58
C ALA A 104 -1.85 -5.12 -13.37
N ILE A 105 -3.18 -5.12 -13.46
CA ILE A 105 -4.00 -6.34 -13.45
C ILE A 105 -4.04 -6.94 -14.86
N ILE A 106 -3.03 -7.74 -15.19
CA ILE A 106 -2.83 -8.30 -16.55
C ILE A 106 -3.78 -9.47 -16.86
N ALA A 107 -4.31 -10.11 -15.82
CA ALA A 107 -5.38 -11.11 -15.91
C ALA A 107 -6.14 -11.16 -14.58
N PRO A 108 -7.37 -11.70 -14.52
CA PRO A 108 -8.09 -11.88 -13.26
C PRO A 108 -7.25 -12.59 -12.18
N GLY A 109 -6.93 -11.88 -11.10
CA GLY A 109 -6.12 -12.39 -9.99
C GLY A 109 -4.61 -12.37 -10.23
N VAL A 110 -4.13 -11.80 -11.33
CA VAL A 110 -2.70 -11.73 -11.68
C VAL A 110 -2.26 -10.28 -11.78
N ILE A 111 -1.31 -9.90 -10.93
CA ILE A 111 -0.74 -8.55 -10.86
C ILE A 111 0.69 -8.56 -11.39
N ASP A 112 1.00 -7.69 -12.34
CA ASP A 112 2.38 -7.33 -12.67
C ASP A 112 2.87 -6.26 -11.67
N ALA A 113 3.69 -6.68 -10.71
CA ALA A 113 4.24 -5.80 -9.68
C ALA A 113 5.12 -4.68 -10.25
N ARG A 114 5.66 -4.83 -11.48
CA ARG A 114 6.45 -3.79 -12.15
C ARG A 114 5.60 -2.62 -12.64
N LEU A 115 4.29 -2.80 -12.71
CA LEU A 115 3.32 -1.76 -13.09
C LEU A 115 2.49 -1.31 -11.89
N CYS A 116 2.37 -2.12 -10.84
CA CYS A 116 1.54 -1.82 -9.68
C CYS A 116 2.07 -0.60 -8.91
N LEU A 117 1.32 0.50 -8.88
CA LEU A 117 1.73 1.72 -8.18
C LEU A 117 1.96 1.49 -6.68
N ALA A 118 1.18 0.61 -6.04
CA ALA A 118 1.41 0.25 -4.65
C ALA A 118 2.78 -0.41 -4.45
N ALA A 119 3.23 -1.24 -5.40
CA ALA A 119 4.57 -1.85 -5.35
C ALA A 119 5.68 -0.86 -5.73
N ILE A 120 5.49 -0.07 -6.79
CA ILE A 120 6.49 0.87 -7.30
C ILE A 120 6.85 1.94 -6.27
N LEU A 121 5.86 2.49 -5.55
CA LEU A 121 6.11 3.49 -4.51
C LEU A 121 6.94 2.94 -3.34
N GLN A 122 7.01 1.61 -3.19
CA GLN A 122 7.77 0.89 -2.16
C GLN A 122 9.01 0.16 -2.73
N ALA A 123 9.24 0.15 -4.04
CA ALA A 123 10.38 -0.56 -4.63
C ALA A 123 11.66 0.27 -4.50
N PRO A 124 12.85 -0.29 -4.31
CA PRO A 124 14.11 0.48 -4.40
C PRO A 124 14.39 0.93 -5.86
N GLY A 125 15.25 1.94 -6.03
CA GLY A 125 15.64 2.48 -7.36
C GLY A 125 14.84 3.70 -7.83
N PRO A 126 14.91 4.12 -9.10
CA PRO A 126 14.08 5.21 -9.62
C PRO A 126 12.65 4.74 -9.96
N ILE A 127 11.65 5.64 -9.92
CA ILE A 127 10.34 5.36 -10.52
C ILE A 127 10.49 5.45 -12.05
N PRO A 128 10.10 4.42 -12.83
CA PRO A 128 10.17 4.46 -14.29
C PRO A 128 9.41 5.67 -14.86
N VAL A 129 10.02 6.39 -15.80
CA VAL A 129 9.49 7.67 -16.33
C VAL A 129 8.08 7.52 -16.87
N GLU A 130 7.80 6.41 -17.56
CA GLU A 130 6.51 6.06 -18.14
C GLU A 130 5.40 5.86 -17.10
N LEU A 131 5.74 5.56 -15.85
CA LEU A 131 4.78 5.39 -14.76
C LEU A 131 4.56 6.68 -13.96
N ARG A 132 5.46 7.67 -14.02
CA ARG A 132 5.44 8.85 -13.15
C ARG A 132 4.16 9.66 -13.26
N ARG A 133 3.60 9.82 -14.47
CA ARG A 133 2.30 10.50 -14.65
C ARG A 133 1.15 9.73 -14.01
N ALA A 134 1.15 8.41 -14.10
CA ALA A 134 0.11 7.56 -13.51
C ALA A 134 0.15 7.54 -11.97
N VAL A 135 1.28 7.88 -11.36
CA VAL A 135 1.39 8.05 -9.90
C VAL A 135 0.37 9.07 -9.39
N GLY A 136 0.10 10.14 -10.14
CA GLY A 136 -0.80 11.21 -9.73
C GLY A 136 -0.28 11.90 -8.47
N ASP A 137 -1.13 12.04 -7.45
CA ASP A 137 -0.85 12.62 -6.14
C ASP A 137 -0.38 11.62 -5.07
N ARG A 138 -0.09 10.38 -5.46
CA ARG A 138 0.23 9.30 -4.51
C ARG A 138 1.69 9.37 -4.04
N VAL A 139 1.87 9.48 -2.73
CA VAL A 139 3.19 9.35 -2.07
C VAL A 139 3.48 7.92 -1.62
N TYR A 140 2.45 7.16 -1.22
CA TYR A 140 2.58 5.80 -0.72
C TYR A 140 1.29 5.01 -0.98
N GLY A 141 1.43 3.80 -1.55
CA GLY A 141 0.31 2.91 -1.87
C GLY A 141 -0.60 3.39 -3.01
N CYS A 142 -1.56 2.54 -3.38
CA CYS A 142 -2.62 2.84 -4.36
C CYS A 142 -3.85 1.99 -4.01
N ASP A 143 -5.02 2.62 -3.89
CA ASP A 143 -6.26 1.92 -3.51
C ASP A 143 -7.27 1.84 -4.66
N ASP A 144 -6.92 2.23 -5.88
CA ASP A 144 -7.92 2.44 -6.95
C ASP A 144 -8.66 1.15 -7.32
N CYS A 145 -7.96 0.01 -7.31
CA CYS A 145 -8.59 -1.29 -7.53
C CYS A 145 -9.42 -1.78 -6.34
N LEU A 146 -9.21 -1.21 -5.14
CA LEU A 146 -10.00 -1.47 -3.93
C LEU A 146 -11.24 -0.58 -3.89
N ASP A 147 -11.08 0.72 -4.19
CA ASP A 147 -12.16 1.71 -4.29
C ASP A 147 -13.20 1.27 -5.33
N ALA A 148 -12.75 0.74 -6.47
CA ALA A 148 -13.65 0.26 -7.53
C ALA A 148 -14.33 -1.09 -7.20
N CYS A 149 -14.04 -1.73 -6.05
CA CYS A 149 -14.51 -3.07 -5.73
C CYS A 149 -15.93 -3.02 -5.09
N PRO A 150 -17.00 -3.52 -5.75
CA PRO A 150 -18.36 -3.42 -5.21
C PRO A 150 -18.56 -4.06 -3.82
N PRO A 151 -17.93 -5.21 -3.50
CA PRO A 151 -17.97 -5.77 -2.14
C PRO A 151 -17.49 -4.82 -1.02
N GLY A 152 -16.65 -3.83 -1.34
CA GLY A 152 -16.12 -2.86 -0.39
C GLY A 152 -16.92 -1.56 -0.28
N GLU A 153 -17.89 -1.33 -1.17
CA GLU A 153 -18.61 -0.05 -1.28
C GLU A 153 -19.31 0.35 0.03
N ARG A 154 -20.00 -0.60 0.67
CA ARG A 154 -20.71 -0.34 1.93
C ARG A 154 -19.75 -0.01 3.07
N TRP A 155 -18.61 -0.68 3.14
CA TRP A 155 -17.59 -0.36 4.15
C TRP A 155 -17.04 1.04 3.92
N LEU A 156 -16.68 1.35 2.68
CA LEU A 156 -16.12 2.64 2.30
C LEU A 156 -17.09 3.79 2.61
N ALA A 157 -18.38 3.63 2.33
CA ALA A 157 -19.40 4.63 2.63
C ALA A 157 -19.60 4.89 4.13
N GLY A 158 -19.22 3.95 5.01
CA GLY A 158 -19.35 4.07 6.46
C GLY A 158 -18.02 4.24 7.20
N SER A 159 -16.89 4.24 6.49
CA SER A 159 -15.56 4.30 7.09
C SER A 159 -15.19 5.73 7.47
N THR A 160 -14.55 5.89 8.63
CA THR A 160 -13.89 7.15 9.01
C THR A 160 -12.42 7.20 8.56
N ILE A 161 -11.90 6.09 8.02
CA ILE A 161 -10.53 6.00 7.51
C ILE A 161 -10.54 6.48 6.06
N ASP A 162 -9.90 7.61 5.81
CA ASP A 162 -9.75 8.17 4.47
C ASP A 162 -8.29 8.15 3.99
N ARG A 163 -8.07 8.50 2.72
CA ARG A 163 -6.75 8.66 2.14
C ARG A 163 -6.00 9.80 2.85
N GLY A 164 -4.72 9.58 3.13
CA GLY A 164 -3.87 10.63 3.71
C GLY A 164 -3.46 11.67 2.68
N THR A 165 -3.45 12.95 3.06
CA THR A 165 -3.05 14.07 2.20
C THR A 165 -1.81 14.78 2.77
N PRO A 166 -0.63 14.13 2.77
CA PRO A 166 0.58 14.74 3.32
C PRO A 166 1.02 15.94 2.46
N SER A 167 1.60 16.96 3.09
CA SER A 167 2.20 18.07 2.37
C SER A 167 3.48 17.61 1.65
N LEU A 168 3.46 17.65 0.32
CA LEU A 168 4.62 17.27 -0.50
C LEU A 168 5.82 18.18 -0.22
N ILE A 169 5.58 19.47 0.00
CA ILE A 169 6.64 20.44 0.31
C ILE A 169 7.24 20.17 1.68
N GLU A 170 6.44 19.79 2.68
CA GLU A 170 6.97 19.44 4.00
C GLU A 170 7.82 18.16 3.94
N ILE A 171 7.38 17.14 3.20
CA ILE A 171 8.19 15.93 2.96
C ILE A 171 9.56 16.30 2.36
N LEU A 172 9.57 17.22 1.40
CA LEU A 172 10.80 17.66 0.74
C LEU A 172 11.67 18.59 1.57
N LYS A 173 11.14 19.21 2.63
CA LYS A 173 11.91 20.08 3.54
C LYS A 173 12.36 19.38 4.81
N ALA A 174 11.70 18.30 5.19
CA ALA A 174 12.01 17.52 6.39
C ALA A 174 13.39 16.87 6.30
N SER A 175 14.04 16.78 7.46
CA SER A 175 15.25 16.01 7.68
C SER A 175 14.99 14.50 7.56
N ASP A 176 16.07 13.73 7.43
CA ASP A 176 16.00 12.27 7.38
C ASP A 176 15.37 11.67 8.65
N GLU A 177 15.73 12.20 9.82
CA GLU A 177 15.20 11.76 11.10
C GLU A 177 13.70 12.06 11.25
N GLU A 178 13.27 13.26 10.85
CA GLU A 178 11.85 13.64 10.88
C GLU A 178 11.03 12.73 9.97
N LEU A 179 11.49 12.47 8.73
CA LEU A 179 10.78 11.59 7.81
C LEU A 179 10.66 10.16 8.34
N LEU A 180 11.74 9.61 8.89
CA LEU A 180 11.74 8.25 9.43
C LEU A 180 10.99 8.12 10.75
N THR A 181 10.69 9.24 11.43
CA THR A 181 9.86 9.28 12.63
C THR A 181 8.38 9.43 12.28
N VAL A 182 8.04 10.33 11.35
CA VAL A 182 6.65 10.58 10.93
C VAL A 182 6.05 9.41 10.16
N TYR A 183 6.89 8.64 9.46
CA TYR A 183 6.48 7.54 8.59
C TYR A 183 7.06 6.20 9.04
N ASP A 184 7.19 5.99 10.34
CA ASP A 184 7.75 4.76 10.92
C ASP A 184 6.81 3.56 10.86
N HIS A 185 5.51 3.82 10.74
CA HIS A 185 4.41 2.84 10.73
C HIS A 185 4.26 2.06 9.42
N PHE A 186 5.05 2.37 8.39
CA PHE A 186 5.07 1.59 7.15
C PHE A 186 6.49 1.38 6.61
N TYR A 187 6.60 0.46 5.66
CA TYR A 187 7.88 0.09 5.07
C TYR A 187 8.50 1.21 4.22
N VAL A 188 9.70 1.64 4.59
CA VAL A 188 10.57 2.47 3.75
C VAL A 188 11.78 1.64 3.33
N PRO A 189 12.11 1.50 2.04
CA PRO A 189 13.17 0.60 1.60
C PRO A 189 14.51 0.94 2.22
N LYS A 190 15.13 -0.04 2.89
CA LYS A 190 16.39 0.12 3.64
C LYS A 190 16.36 1.24 4.71
N ARG A 191 15.17 1.71 5.11
CA ARG A 191 14.97 2.91 5.92
C ARG A 191 15.65 4.15 5.33
N ASP A 192 15.69 4.24 4.00
CA ASP A 192 16.25 5.39 3.28
C ASP A 192 15.14 6.40 2.92
N PRO A 193 15.12 7.60 3.53
CA PRO A 193 14.07 8.60 3.31
C PRO A 193 14.05 9.17 1.89
N ASN A 194 15.10 8.94 1.09
CA ASN A 194 15.12 9.34 -0.32
C ASN A 194 14.00 8.67 -1.13
N TYR A 195 13.51 7.49 -0.71
CA TYR A 195 12.37 6.86 -1.36
C TYR A 195 11.04 7.59 -1.09
N LEU A 196 10.90 8.27 0.05
CA LEU A 196 9.75 9.15 0.28
C LEU A 196 9.89 10.43 -0.56
N ARG A 197 11.08 11.01 -0.61
CA ARG A 197 11.36 12.23 -1.38
C ARG A 197 11.18 12.04 -2.88
N ARG A 198 11.64 10.93 -3.47
CA ARG A 198 11.43 10.66 -4.91
C ARG A 198 9.93 10.55 -5.22
N ASN A 199 9.14 9.95 -4.31
CA ASN A 199 7.70 9.79 -4.49
C ASN A 199 7.02 11.16 -4.39
N ALA A 200 7.42 11.98 -3.41
CA ALA A 200 6.94 13.35 -3.26
C ALA A 200 7.32 14.24 -4.46
N LEU A 201 8.53 14.12 -5.01
CA LEU A 201 8.93 14.83 -6.24
C LEU A 201 8.04 14.44 -7.42
N VAL A 202 7.71 13.16 -7.60
CA VAL A 202 6.81 12.73 -8.68
C VAL A 202 5.39 13.24 -8.45
N ALA A 203 4.87 13.11 -7.23
CA ALA A 203 3.56 13.64 -6.90
C ALA A 203 3.48 15.16 -7.08
N LEU A 204 4.53 15.87 -6.73
CA LEU A 204 4.65 17.31 -6.88
C LEU A 204 4.76 17.68 -8.36
N GLY A 205 5.52 16.92 -9.15
CA GLY A 205 5.58 17.05 -10.60
C GLY A 205 4.21 16.92 -11.27
N ASN A 206 3.32 16.06 -10.77
CA ASN A 206 1.96 15.89 -11.31
C ASN A 206 0.96 16.97 -10.89
N ASN A 207 1.11 17.55 -9.69
CA ASN A 207 0.04 18.35 -9.06
C ASN A 207 0.46 19.76 -8.63
N GLY A 208 1.76 20.04 -8.58
CA GLY A 208 2.33 21.27 -8.03
C GLY A 208 2.20 22.48 -8.97
N GLY A 209 2.18 23.67 -8.35
CA GLY A 209 2.25 24.98 -9.01
C GLY A 209 3.58 25.71 -8.76
N ALA A 210 3.54 27.03 -8.66
CA ALA A 210 4.75 27.86 -8.57
C ALA A 210 5.57 27.63 -7.28
N ASP A 211 4.92 27.38 -6.15
CA ASP A 211 5.54 27.04 -4.86
C ASP A 211 6.26 25.69 -4.89
N ALA A 212 5.70 24.74 -5.62
CA ALA A 212 6.27 23.43 -5.88
C ALA A 212 7.56 23.50 -6.72
N LEU A 213 7.68 24.45 -7.67
CA LEU A 213 8.91 24.63 -8.45
C LEU A 213 10.11 24.96 -7.57
N GLU A 214 9.94 25.85 -6.59
CA GLU A 214 11.02 26.22 -5.68
C GLU A 214 11.48 25.01 -4.87
N ALA A 215 10.54 24.25 -4.31
CA ALA A 215 10.84 23.04 -3.55
C ALA A 215 11.53 21.96 -4.41
N ALA A 216 11.13 21.78 -5.67
CA ALA A 216 11.78 20.82 -6.55
C ALA A 216 13.20 21.28 -6.95
N ARG A 217 13.44 22.58 -7.14
CA ARG A 217 14.75 23.13 -7.53
C ARG A 217 15.84 22.88 -6.49
N THR A 218 15.51 22.80 -5.20
CA THR A 218 16.50 22.49 -4.16
C THR A 218 17.12 21.09 -4.31
N TYR A 219 16.49 20.20 -5.09
CA TYR A 219 16.95 18.84 -5.34
C TYR A 219 17.79 18.68 -6.61
N LEU A 220 17.97 19.73 -7.42
CA LEU A 220 18.76 19.67 -8.66
C LEU A 220 20.24 19.37 -8.42
N ASP A 221 20.78 19.78 -7.27
CA ASP A 221 22.19 19.58 -6.89
C ASP A 221 22.36 18.59 -5.72
N HIS A 222 21.32 17.82 -5.37
CA HIS A 222 21.39 16.85 -4.27
C HIS A 222 22.38 15.72 -4.57
N ASP A 223 23.08 15.19 -3.56
CA ASP A 223 24.05 14.08 -3.71
C ASP A 223 23.47 12.82 -4.40
N SER A 224 22.18 12.54 -4.22
CA SER A 224 21.49 11.40 -4.82
C SER A 224 21.13 11.68 -6.28
N GLY A 225 21.77 10.94 -7.20
CA GLY A 225 21.45 11.04 -8.63
C GLY A 225 19.99 10.74 -8.97
N MET A 226 19.36 9.84 -8.20
CA MET A 226 17.93 9.55 -8.32
C MET A 226 17.09 10.80 -8.01
N LEU A 227 17.37 11.51 -6.92
CA LEU A 227 16.59 12.69 -6.55
C LEU A 227 16.79 13.84 -7.55
N ARG A 228 18.00 14.05 -8.05
CA ARG A 228 18.25 15.02 -9.13
C ARG A 228 17.39 14.72 -10.36
N GLU A 229 17.36 13.46 -10.80
CA GLU A 229 16.56 13.02 -11.94
C GLU A 229 15.05 13.25 -11.73
N HIS A 230 14.53 12.92 -10.54
CA HIS A 230 13.10 13.09 -10.23
C HIS A 230 12.74 14.57 -10.10
N ALA A 231 13.66 15.40 -9.59
CA ALA A 231 13.49 16.84 -9.50
C ALA A 231 13.45 17.51 -10.87
N SER A 232 14.39 17.16 -11.77
CA SER A 232 14.38 17.66 -13.15
C SER A 232 13.09 17.28 -13.88
N TRP A 233 12.62 16.04 -13.70
CA TRP A 233 11.34 15.61 -14.26
C TRP A 233 10.16 16.41 -13.68
N ALA A 234 10.11 16.59 -12.36
CA ALA A 234 9.04 17.33 -11.70
C ALA A 234 8.95 18.78 -12.17
N ILE A 235 10.10 19.47 -12.28
CA ILE A 235 10.19 20.85 -12.77
C ILE A 235 9.65 20.93 -14.20
N ALA A 236 10.11 20.05 -15.10
CA ALA A 236 9.66 20.05 -16.48
C ALA A 236 8.14 19.84 -16.62
N GLU A 237 7.55 18.95 -15.80
CA GLU A 237 6.11 18.72 -15.81
C GLU A 237 5.31 19.92 -15.29
N ILE A 238 5.80 20.62 -14.26
CA ILE A 238 5.13 21.81 -13.72
C ILE A 238 5.23 22.97 -14.71
N GLU A 239 6.42 23.23 -15.26
CA GLU A 239 6.62 24.29 -16.26
C GLU A 239 5.79 24.05 -17.53
N ALA A 240 5.55 22.80 -17.92
CA ALA A 240 4.68 22.47 -19.05
C ALA A 240 3.18 22.76 -18.82
N ARG A 241 2.75 22.97 -17.57
CA ARG A 241 1.35 23.28 -17.21
C ARG A 241 1.09 24.74 -16.87
N CYS A 242 2.14 25.50 -16.55
CA CYS A 242 2.07 26.93 -16.23
C CYS A 242 2.09 27.79 -17.50
#